data_AF-A0A969F2N1-F1
#
_entry.id   AF-A0A969F2N1-F1
#
_cell.length_a   1.000
_cell.length_b   1.000
_cell.length_c   1.000
_cell.angle_alpha   90.00
_cell.angle_beta   90.00
_cell.angle_gamma   90.00
#
_symmetry.space_group_name_H-M   'P 1'
#
loop_
_entity.id
_entity.type
_entity.pdbx_description
1 polymer ?
#
loop_
_entity_poly.entity_id
_entity_poly.type
_entity_poly.pdbx_seq_one_letter_code
_entity_poly.pdbx_strand_id
1 'polypeptide(L)' 'MRRNLRGIRIRQAMNEEDKGVDDQRDVPFMQQLLDNPFILLFIGITIPTLTYIVWGIMELISIPIAQ' A
#
# COMPACT_ATOMS: atom_id res chain seq x y z
N MET A 1 26.07 52.41 -17.67
CA MET A 1 25.51 51.52 -16.63
C MET A 1 24.72 50.39 -17.29
N ARG A 2 25.38 49.34 -17.80
CA ARG A 2 24.72 48.16 -18.42
C ARG A 2 24.81 46.99 -17.45
N ARG A 3 23.72 46.70 -16.73
CA ARG A 3 23.64 45.56 -15.81
C ARG A 3 23.59 44.25 -16.62
N ASN A 4 24.46 43.31 -16.26
CA ASN A 4 24.61 42.01 -16.90
C ASN A 4 23.36 41.12 -16.65
N LEU A 5 22.42 41.09 -17.60
CA LEU A 5 21.21 40.27 -17.56
C LEU A 5 21.43 38.77 -17.85
N ARG A 6 22.67 38.35 -18.17
CA ARG A 6 23.00 36.96 -18.52
C ARG A 6 22.87 35.99 -17.33
N GLY A 7 23.08 36.46 -16.10
CA GLY A 7 22.98 35.62 -14.89
C GLY A 7 21.54 35.26 -14.47
N ILE A 8 20.54 36.02 -14.93
CA ILE A 8 19.12 35.79 -14.57
C ILE A 8 18.54 34.62 -15.37
N ARG A 9 18.93 34.50 -16.65
CA ARG A 9 18.48 33.43 -17.56
C ARG A 9 18.94 32.03 -17.11
N ILE A 10 20.17 31.91 -16.61
CA ILE A 10 20.72 30.63 -16.10
C ILE A 10 19.98 30.17 -14.85
N ARG A 11 19.63 31.10 -13.95
CA ARG A 11 18.86 30.80 -12.74
C ARG A 11 17.40 30.43 -13.06
N GLN A 12 16.85 30.90 -14.17
CA GLN A 12 15.50 30.52 -14.63
C GLN A 12 15.50 29.13 -15.28
N ALA A 13 16.49 28.81 -16.13
CA ALA A 13 16.62 27.47 -16.70
C ALA A 13 16.83 26.38 -15.62
N MET A 14 17.65 26.67 -14.59
CA MET A 14 17.85 25.78 -13.44
C MET A 14 16.61 25.63 -12.54
N ASN A 15 15.68 26.60 -12.58
CA ASN A 15 14.43 26.55 -11.82
C ASN A 15 13.26 26.00 -12.66
N GLU A 16 13.46 25.84 -13.98
CA GLU A 16 12.53 25.22 -14.93
C GLU A 16 12.83 23.72 -15.12
N GLU A 17 14.09 23.27 -14.94
CA GLU A 17 14.46 21.85 -14.99
C GLU A 17 14.06 21.03 -13.74
N ASP A 18 13.68 21.69 -12.63
CA ASP A 18 13.21 21.02 -11.39
C ASP A 18 11.66 20.90 -11.34
N LYS A 19 10.96 21.31 -12.39
CA LYS A 19 9.48 21.43 -12.43
C LYS A 19 8.76 20.26 -13.08
N GLY A 20 9.40 19.09 -13.22
CA GLY A 20 8.89 18.13 -14.20
C GLY A 20 9.22 16.66 -14.01
N VAL A 21 9.31 16.14 -12.79
CA VAL A 21 9.00 14.72 -12.54
C VAL A 21 8.43 14.61 -11.12
N ASP A 22 7.21 15.12 -10.92
CA ASP A 22 6.36 14.59 -9.86
C ASP A 22 6.06 13.14 -10.26
N ASP A 23 6.88 12.22 -9.75
CA ASP A 23 6.80 10.78 -9.91
C ASP A 23 5.51 10.27 -9.22
N GLN A 24 4.34 10.69 -9.72
CA GLN A 24 3.05 10.03 -9.53
C GLN A 24 3.05 8.68 -10.25
N ARG A 25 4.09 7.88 -10.03
CA ARG A 25 4.07 6.46 -10.41
C ARG A 25 2.98 5.87 -9.54
N ASP A 26 1.81 5.62 -10.13
CA ASP A 26 0.71 4.93 -9.49
C ASP A 26 1.27 3.70 -8.79
N VAL A 27 1.33 3.75 -7.46
CA VAL A 27 1.90 2.66 -6.68
C VAL A 27 1.00 1.44 -6.91
N PRO A 28 1.52 0.36 -7.52
CA PRO A 28 0.76 -0.83 -7.82
C PRO A 28 -0.05 -1.30 -6.61
N PHE A 29 -1.33 -1.65 -6.81
CA PHE A 29 -2.23 -2.06 -5.73
C PHE A 29 -1.66 -3.20 -4.88
N MET A 30 -0.96 -4.14 -5.51
CA MET A 30 -0.33 -5.26 -4.80
C MET A 30 0.79 -4.79 -3.85
N GLN A 31 1.52 -3.72 -4.20
CA GLN A 31 2.53 -3.14 -3.29
C GLN A 31 1.85 -2.50 -2.08
N GLN A 32 0.82 -1.67 -2.27
CA GLN A 32 0.09 -1.06 -1.15
C GLN A 32 -0.55 -2.10 -0.21
N LEU A 33 -0.99 -3.24 -0.75
CA LEU A 33 -1.54 -4.35 0.03
C LEU A 33 -0.46 -5.04 0.87
N LEU A 34 0.74 -5.25 0.30
CA LEU A 34 1.87 -5.89 0.97
C LEU A 34 2.67 -4.95 1.90
N ASP A 35 2.62 -3.65 1.67
CA ASP A 35 3.32 -2.63 2.45
C ASP A 35 2.63 -2.32 3.79
N ASN A 36 1.36 -2.74 3.96
CA ASN A 36 0.60 -2.54 5.20
C ASN A 36 0.68 -3.78 6.11
N PRO A 37 1.51 -3.76 7.17
CA PRO A 37 1.70 -4.92 8.05
C PRO A 37 0.40 -5.35 8.75
N PHE A 38 -0.53 -4.44 9.00
CA PHE A 38 -1.83 -4.77 9.59
C PHE A 38 -2.73 -5.56 8.65
N ILE A 39 -2.68 -5.31 7.34
CA ILE A 39 -3.48 -6.08 6.36
C ILE A 39 -2.92 -7.51 6.27
N LEU A 40 -1.59 -7.64 6.24
CA LEU A 40 -0.93 -8.95 6.27
C LEU A 40 -1.25 -9.72 7.54
N LEU A 41 -1.20 -9.04 8.70
CA LEU A 41 -1.56 -9.63 9.98
C LEU A 41 -3.03 -10.04 9.99
N PHE A 42 -3.93 -9.17 9.53
CA PHE A 42 -5.36 -9.44 9.50
C PHE A 42 -5.67 -10.67 8.65
N ILE A 43 -5.12 -10.77 7.43
CA ILE A 43 -5.32 -11.93 6.57
C ILE A 43 -4.68 -13.18 7.19
N GLY A 44 -3.48 -13.04 7.76
CA GLY A 44 -2.75 -14.11 8.43
C GLY A 44 -3.50 -14.73 9.60
N ILE A 45 -4.24 -13.94 10.40
CA ILE A 45 -5.05 -14.46 11.50
C ILE A 45 -6.45 -14.85 11.05
N THR A 46 -7.07 -14.09 10.15
CA THR A 46 -8.48 -14.27 9.77
C THR A 46 -8.69 -15.57 9.03
N ILE A 47 -7.79 -15.92 8.09
CA ILE A 47 -7.89 -17.17 7.31
C ILE A 47 -7.92 -18.41 8.22
N PRO A 48 -6.89 -18.68 9.06
CA PRO A 48 -6.91 -19.86 9.93
C PRO A 48 -8.03 -19.78 10.95
N THR A 49 -8.32 -18.61 11.52
CA THR A 49 -9.37 -18.45 12.53
C THR A 49 -10.74 -18.84 11.97
N LEU A 50 -11.13 -18.29 10.83
CA LEU A 50 -12.41 -18.62 10.19
C LEU A 50 -12.46 -20.09 9.76
N THR A 51 -11.35 -20.62 9.24
CA THR A 51 -11.24 -22.03 8.88
C THR A 51 -11.50 -22.93 10.09
N TYR A 52 -10.85 -22.65 11.23
CA TYR A 52 -11.03 -23.41 12.47
C TYR A 52 -12.42 -23.24 13.07
N ILE A 53 -13.03 -22.05 12.98
CA ILE A 53 -14.41 -21.84 13.44
C ILE A 53 -15.37 -22.70 12.63
N VAL A 54 -15.31 -22.63 11.30
CA VAL A 54 -16.21 -23.42 10.44
C VAL A 54 -15.99 -24.91 10.68
N TRP A 55 -14.74 -25.35 10.74
CA TRP A 55 -14.42 -26.75 11.02
C TRP A 55 -14.93 -27.20 12.40
N GLY A 56 -14.72 -26.38 13.45
CA GLY A 56 -15.21 -26.67 14.80
C GLY A 56 -16.73 -26.69 14.90
N ILE A 57 -17.43 -25.84 14.15
CA ILE A 57 -18.90 -25.88 14.06
C ILE A 57 -19.36 -27.17 13.39
N MET A 58 -18.72 -27.56 12.27
CA MET A 58 -19.02 -28.81 11.58
C MET A 58 -18.80 -30.03 12.48
N GLU A 59 -17.74 -30.03 13.30
CA GLU A 59 -17.49 -31.05 14.32
C GLU A 59 -18.61 -31.06 15.36
N LEU A 60 -18.95 -29.90 15.91
CA LEU A 60 -19.97 -29.75 16.97
C LEU A 60 -21.34 -30.28 16.55
N ILE A 61 -21.79 -29.97 15.32
CA ILE A 61 -23.10 -30.45 14.83
C ILE A 61 -23.10 -31.95 14.50
N SER A 62 -21.93 -32.53 14.27
CA SER A 62 -21.78 -33.95 13.92
C SER A 62 -21.78 -34.86 15.14
N ILE A 63 -21.64 -34.30 16.35
CA ILE A 63 -21.70 -35.07 17.60
C ILE A 63 -23.15 -35.54 17.80
N PRO A 64 -23.40 -36.86 17.78
CA PRO A 64 -24.72 -37.38 18.07
C PRO A 64 -25.04 -37.10 19.54
N ILE A 65 -26.16 -36.42 19.79
CA ILE A 65 -26.74 -36.32 21.12
C ILE A 65 -27.16 -37.72 21.57
N ALA A 66 -26.40 -38.30 22.50
CA ALA A 66 -26.77 -39.55 23.13
C ALA A 66 -28.10 -39.33 23.87
N GLN A 67 -29.13 -40.09 23.48
CA GLN A 67 -30.42 -40.12 24.16
C GLN A 67 -30.34 -40.90 25.47
#